data_AF-A0A2N1U423-F1
#
_entry.id   AF-A0A2N1U423-F1
#
_cell.length_a   1.000
_cell.length_b   1.000
_cell.length_c   1.000
_cell.angle_alpha   90.00
_cell.angle_beta   90.00
_cell.angle_gamma   90.00
#
_symmetry.space_group_name_H-M   'P 1'
#
loop_
_entity.id
_entity.type
_entity.pdbx_description
1 polymer ?
#
loop_
_entity_poly.entity_id
_entity_poly.type
_entity_poly.pdbx_seq_one_letter_code
_entity_poly.pdbx_strand_id
1 'polypeptide(L)'
;MNIVDEFGKGSVFDKEGKSHSFCIKIGYDLGLTYNYQLSQLQFFAPLIEIIESGDLDRDVVEEAMRSLSYEDNHWNWLAKGNKYNDDQHEWFYLLVNNRVEALGFIFFPKNALLEPGEVFYIEYLAVAPWNRDSFFSKKIFRGLGSALVKFLLYYGKTVLSLRLGCSLHSLPKAIPFYEKIGMNRLSSAHDKGILPCFEFCSDRAKAFLRESL
;
A
#
# COMPACT_ATOMS: atom_id res chain seq x y z
N MET A 1 -25.96 -7.70 -0.36
CA MET A 1 -25.67 -6.65 0.63
C MET A 1 -24.85 -7.31 1.71
N ASN A 2 -23.54 -7.42 1.49
CA ASN A 2 -22.65 -8.12 2.41
C ASN A 2 -22.14 -7.12 3.44
N ILE A 3 -22.34 -7.46 4.71
CA ILE A 3 -21.79 -6.76 5.86
C ILE A 3 -20.27 -6.88 5.72
N VAL A 4 -19.60 -5.75 5.57
CA VAL A 4 -18.13 -5.68 5.54
C VAL A 4 -17.67 -5.70 6.99
N ASP A 5 -17.28 -6.88 7.48
CA ASP A 5 -16.79 -7.04 8.84
C ASP A 5 -15.42 -6.34 9.01
N GLU A 6 -15.23 -5.66 10.14
CA GLU A 6 -13.93 -5.11 10.53
C GLU A 6 -13.05 -6.23 11.08
N PHE A 7 -11.95 -6.58 10.39
CA PHE A 7 -11.12 -7.74 10.75
C PHE A 7 -9.80 -7.39 11.44
N GLY A 8 -9.27 -6.18 11.25
CA GLY A 8 -8.02 -5.72 11.87
C GLY A 8 -8.23 -4.46 12.67
N LYS A 9 -7.65 -4.35 13.87
CA LYS A 9 -7.64 -3.12 14.67
C LYS A 9 -6.25 -2.88 15.24
N GLY A 10 -5.90 -1.61 15.37
CA GLY A 10 -4.64 -1.21 15.98
C GLY A 10 -4.60 0.30 16.17
N SER A 11 -3.40 0.82 16.43
CA SER A 11 -3.15 2.25 16.57
C SER A 11 -2.02 2.71 15.66
N VAL A 12 -2.18 3.92 15.12
CA VAL A 12 -1.13 4.68 14.44
C VAL A 12 -0.95 6.02 15.12
N PHE A 13 0.22 6.61 14.96
CA PHE A 13 0.53 7.92 15.53
C PHE A 13 0.51 8.98 14.44
N ASP A 14 -0.07 10.13 14.77
CA ASP A 14 0.04 11.31 13.93
C ASP A 14 1.38 12.04 14.11
N LYS A 15 1.58 13.12 13.36
CA LYS A 15 2.78 13.97 13.43
C LYS A 15 3.02 14.60 14.80
N GLU A 16 2.00 14.71 15.64
CA GLU A 16 2.07 15.28 17.01
C GLU A 16 2.32 14.19 18.06
N GLY A 17 2.41 12.92 17.63
CA GLY A 17 2.59 11.76 18.52
C GLY A 17 1.28 11.33 19.19
N LYS A 18 0.13 11.85 18.77
CA LYS A 18 -1.17 11.41 19.27
C LYS A 18 -1.55 10.10 18.61
N SER A 19 -2.05 9.17 19.42
CA SER A 19 -2.52 7.86 18.97
C SER A 19 -3.93 7.95 18.39
N HIS A 20 -4.14 7.30 17.25
CA HIS A 20 -5.43 7.15 16.58
C HIS A 20 -5.67 5.68 16.28
N SER A 21 -6.89 5.21 16.59
CA SER A 21 -7.29 3.86 16.24
C SER A 21 -7.52 3.74 14.74
N PHE A 22 -7.05 2.64 14.17
CA PHE A 22 -7.40 2.25 12.81
C PHE A 22 -8.19 0.94 12.82
N CYS A 23 -9.00 0.73 11.79
CA CYS A 23 -9.55 -0.57 11.45
C CYS A 23 -9.20 -0.97 10.02
N ILE A 24 -9.24 -2.27 9.72
CA ILE A 24 -9.06 -2.81 8.37
C ILE A 24 -10.35 -3.50 7.94
N LYS A 25 -10.90 -3.04 6.81
CA LYS A 25 -11.99 -3.69 6.08
C LYS A 25 -11.44 -4.58 4.98
N ILE A 26 -12.04 -5.75 4.84
CA ILE A 26 -11.69 -6.76 3.82
C ILE A 26 -12.81 -6.84 2.78
N GLY A 27 -12.45 -7.12 1.53
CA GLY A 27 -13.40 -7.25 0.42
C GLY A 27 -13.61 -5.94 -0.31
N TYR A 28 -13.81 -6.03 -1.63
CA TYR A 28 -13.95 -4.86 -2.48
C TYR A 28 -15.16 -4.01 -2.06
N ASP A 29 -14.93 -2.72 -1.85
CA ASP A 29 -15.97 -1.75 -1.50
C ASP A 29 -15.91 -0.57 -2.48
N LEU A 30 -16.94 -0.44 -3.31
CA LEU A 30 -17.04 0.62 -4.33
C LEU A 30 -17.03 2.01 -3.69
N GLY A 31 -17.72 2.19 -2.56
CA GLY A 31 -17.83 3.49 -1.89
C GLY A 31 -16.49 3.94 -1.31
N LEU A 32 -15.79 3.03 -0.61
CA LEU A 32 -14.45 3.31 -0.08
C LEU A 32 -13.45 3.56 -1.21
N THR A 33 -13.51 2.79 -2.28
CA THR A 33 -12.62 2.93 -3.44
C THR A 33 -12.85 4.28 -4.14
N TYR A 34 -14.11 4.65 -4.38
CA TYR A 34 -14.48 5.92 -4.97
C TYR A 34 -14.00 7.10 -4.10
N ASN A 35 -14.29 7.07 -2.80
CA ASN A 35 -13.90 8.13 -1.89
C ASN A 35 -12.37 8.27 -1.76
N TYR A 36 -11.64 7.15 -1.76
CA TYR A 36 -10.18 7.16 -1.76
C TYR A 36 -9.61 7.79 -3.04
N GLN A 37 -10.12 7.40 -4.21
CA GLN A 37 -9.68 7.96 -5.48
C GLN A 37 -10.03 9.46 -5.60
N LEU A 38 -11.24 9.86 -5.19
CA LEU A 38 -11.64 11.26 -5.19
C LEU A 38 -10.75 12.10 -4.26
N SER A 39 -10.45 11.59 -3.06
CA SER A 39 -9.58 12.27 -2.10
C SER A 39 -8.15 12.45 -2.64
N GLN A 40 -7.63 11.47 -3.39
CA GLN A 40 -6.34 11.61 -4.06
C GLN A 40 -6.36 12.73 -5.11
N LEU A 41 -7.40 12.76 -5.96
CA LEU A 41 -7.56 13.81 -6.96
C LEU A 41 -7.63 15.20 -6.30
N GLN A 42 -8.41 15.34 -5.23
CA GLN A 42 -8.51 16.60 -4.48
C GLN A 42 -7.16 17.02 -3.85
N PHE A 43 -6.37 16.06 -3.36
CA PHE A 43 -5.05 16.33 -2.81
C PHE A 43 -4.09 16.89 -3.88
N PHE A 44 -4.16 16.37 -5.11
CA PHE A 44 -3.30 16.82 -6.21
C PHE A 44 -3.85 18.01 -7.01
N ALA A 45 -5.13 18.37 -6.86
CA ALA A 45 -5.76 19.45 -7.62
C ALA A 45 -5.00 20.80 -7.54
N PRO A 46 -4.53 21.28 -6.37
CA PRO A 46 -3.78 22.53 -6.32
C PRO A 46 -2.48 22.48 -7.12
N LEU A 47 -1.82 21.32 -7.20
CA LEU A 47 -0.62 21.17 -8.01
C LEU A 47 -0.95 21.23 -9.50
N ILE A 48 -2.05 20.60 -9.92
CA ILE A 48 -2.49 20.60 -11.32
C ILE A 48 -2.79 22.04 -11.74
N GLU A 49 -3.52 22.80 -10.92
CA GLU A 49 -3.83 24.22 -11.18
C GLU A 49 -2.55 25.06 -11.33
N ILE A 50 -1.57 24.85 -10.45
CA ILE A 50 -0.27 25.52 -10.50
C ILE A 50 0.52 25.17 -11.77
N ILE A 51 0.48 23.91 -12.20
CA ILE A 51 1.14 23.46 -13.44
C ILE A 51 0.46 24.08 -14.67
N GLU A 52 -0.87 24.11 -14.66
CA GLU A 52 -1.68 24.64 -15.77
C GLU A 52 -1.61 26.18 -15.88
N SER A 53 -1.41 26.90 -14.76
CA SER A 53 -1.28 28.36 -14.80
C SER A 53 0.01 28.83 -15.48
N GLY A 54 1.04 27.98 -15.54
CA GLY A 54 2.32 28.29 -16.16
C GLY A 54 3.17 29.31 -15.38
N ASP A 55 2.79 29.63 -14.14
CA ASP A 55 3.43 30.68 -13.32
C ASP A 55 4.68 30.21 -12.57
N LEU A 56 5.00 28.90 -12.60
CA LEU A 56 6.17 28.34 -11.95
C LEU A 56 7.25 27.93 -12.94
N ASP A 57 8.50 28.12 -12.51
CA ASP A 57 9.68 27.58 -13.17
C ASP A 57 9.54 26.06 -13.33
N ARG A 58 9.91 25.55 -14.50
CA ARG A 58 9.88 24.12 -14.83
C ARG A 58 10.66 23.30 -13.79
N ASP A 59 11.77 23.83 -13.29
CA ASP A 59 12.59 23.13 -12.29
C ASP A 59 11.84 22.95 -10.97
N VAL A 60 11.04 23.94 -10.56
CA VAL A 60 10.18 23.87 -9.35
C VAL A 60 9.06 22.85 -9.55
N VAL A 61 8.46 22.81 -10.75
CA VAL A 61 7.44 21.82 -11.10
C VAL A 61 8.02 20.40 -11.10
N GLU A 62 9.21 20.20 -11.66
CA GLU A 62 9.87 18.90 -11.65
C GLU A 62 10.22 18.44 -10.23
N GLU A 63 10.75 19.33 -9.39
CA GLU A 63 11.04 19.06 -7.99
C GLU A 63 9.76 18.68 -7.21
N ALA A 64 8.68 19.45 -7.39
CA ALA A 64 7.38 19.18 -6.82
C ALA A 64 6.86 17.78 -7.21
N MET A 65 6.87 17.45 -8.51
CA MET A 65 6.43 16.15 -9.04
C MET A 65 7.30 14.99 -8.53
N ARG A 66 8.62 15.19 -8.44
CA ARG A 66 9.54 14.19 -7.87
C ARG A 66 9.24 13.97 -6.38
N SER A 67 8.98 15.04 -5.62
CA SER A 67 8.74 14.99 -4.18
C SER A 67 7.43 14.28 -3.80
N LEU A 68 6.41 14.34 -4.65
CA LEU A 68 5.07 13.83 -4.34
C LEU A 68 4.93 12.31 -4.36
N SER A 69 6.03 11.58 -4.63
CA SER A 69 5.97 10.12 -4.82
C SER A 69 4.85 9.72 -5.79
N TYR A 70 4.74 10.46 -6.90
CA TYR A 70 3.66 10.41 -7.89
C TYR A 70 3.56 9.11 -8.71
N GLU A 71 4.37 8.09 -8.39
CA GLU A 71 4.53 6.89 -9.21
C GLU A 71 3.25 6.05 -9.32
N ASP A 72 2.34 6.15 -8.36
CA ASP A 72 1.08 5.41 -8.34
C ASP A 72 -0.16 6.28 -8.61
N ASN A 73 -0.01 7.59 -8.86
CA ASN A 73 -1.18 8.46 -9.09
C ASN A 73 -1.99 8.09 -10.34
N HIS A 74 -1.34 7.42 -11.30
CA HIS A 74 -2.00 6.91 -12.50
C HIS A 74 -2.84 5.63 -12.23
N TRP A 75 -2.84 5.11 -11.01
CA TRP A 75 -3.65 3.95 -10.66
C TRP A 75 -5.12 4.34 -10.53
N ASN A 76 -5.89 3.98 -11.56
CA ASN A 76 -7.34 4.03 -11.50
C ASN A 76 -7.87 2.85 -10.66
N TRP A 77 -8.09 3.09 -9.37
CA TRP A 77 -8.55 2.11 -8.39
C TRP A 77 -9.94 1.56 -8.72
N LEU A 78 -10.84 2.39 -9.26
CA LEU A 78 -12.16 1.94 -9.71
C LEU A 78 -12.04 0.95 -10.88
N ALA A 79 -11.21 1.26 -11.87
CA ALA A 79 -10.96 0.33 -12.98
C ALA A 79 -10.30 -0.97 -12.52
N LYS A 80 -9.41 -0.90 -11.52
CA LYS A 80 -8.82 -2.09 -10.88
C LYS A 80 -9.88 -2.91 -10.15
N GLY A 81 -10.79 -2.27 -9.44
CA GLY A 81 -11.93 -2.94 -8.80
C GLY A 81 -12.74 -3.78 -9.78
N ASN A 82 -13.07 -3.24 -10.95
CA ASN A 82 -13.78 -3.98 -11.99
C ASN A 82 -12.98 -5.19 -12.53
N LYS A 83 -11.65 -5.12 -12.53
CA LYS A 83 -10.78 -6.16 -13.07
C LYS A 83 -10.42 -7.25 -12.05
N TYR A 84 -10.27 -6.88 -10.79
CA TYR A 84 -9.68 -7.71 -9.73
C TYR A 84 -10.65 -7.92 -8.56
N ASN A 85 -11.94 -8.01 -8.85
CA ASN A 85 -12.98 -8.40 -7.90
C ASN A 85 -13.45 -9.81 -8.25
N ASP A 86 -12.58 -10.79 -7.97
CA ASP A 86 -12.76 -12.21 -8.23
C ASP A 86 -12.27 -13.03 -7.03
N ASP A 87 -12.47 -14.34 -7.06
CA ASP A 87 -12.19 -15.24 -5.92
C ASP A 87 -10.69 -15.41 -5.61
N GLN A 88 -9.78 -14.93 -6.47
CA GLN A 88 -8.33 -15.03 -6.28
C GLN A 88 -7.71 -13.70 -5.84
N HIS A 89 -8.52 -12.65 -5.71
CA HIS A 89 -8.11 -11.35 -5.25
C HIS A 89 -8.87 -10.94 -3.99
N GLU A 90 -8.15 -10.39 -3.02
CA GLU A 90 -8.77 -9.87 -1.79
C GLU A 90 -8.32 -8.44 -1.55
N TRP A 91 -9.28 -7.57 -1.24
CA TRP A 91 -9.06 -6.14 -1.05
C TRP A 91 -8.99 -5.77 0.42
N PHE A 92 -8.18 -4.76 0.74
CA PHE A 92 -7.95 -4.30 2.11
C PHE A 92 -7.91 -2.78 2.18
N TYR A 93 -8.74 -2.23 3.06
CA TYR A 93 -8.84 -0.80 3.31
C TYR A 93 -8.46 -0.54 4.76
N LEU A 94 -7.38 0.20 5.00
CA LEU A 94 -7.01 0.67 6.33
C LEU A 94 -7.65 2.03 6.54
N LEU A 95 -8.55 2.12 7.53
CA LEU A 95 -9.30 3.32 7.85
C LEU A 95 -8.85 3.94 9.17
N VAL A 96 -8.69 5.26 9.19
CA VAL A 96 -8.59 6.06 10.42
C VAL A 96 -9.71 7.09 10.38
N ASN A 97 -10.52 7.19 11.43
CA ASN A 97 -11.67 8.11 11.49
C ASN A 97 -12.58 8.00 10.25
N ASN A 98 -12.88 6.77 9.80
CA ASN A 98 -13.69 6.46 8.61
C ASN A 98 -13.14 6.94 7.26
N ARG A 99 -11.88 7.38 7.20
CA ARG A 99 -11.20 7.74 5.97
C ARG A 99 -10.19 6.67 5.60
N VAL A 100 -10.13 6.31 4.31
CA VAL A 100 -9.14 5.35 3.80
C VAL A 100 -7.77 6.01 3.79
N GLU A 101 -6.87 5.52 4.63
CA GLU A 101 -5.51 6.04 4.80
C GLU A 101 -4.45 5.15 4.12
N ALA A 102 -4.79 3.88 3.87
CA ALA A 102 -4.04 2.99 2.99
C ALA A 102 -4.99 1.97 2.33
N LEU A 103 -4.63 1.53 1.12
CA LEU A 103 -5.40 0.61 0.30
C LEU A 103 -4.45 -0.39 -0.36
N GLY A 104 -4.85 -1.65 -0.45
CA GLY A 104 -4.17 -2.63 -1.27
C GLY A 104 -5.04 -3.83 -1.56
N PHE A 105 -4.55 -4.69 -2.45
CA PHE A 105 -5.15 -6.00 -2.67
C PHE A 105 -4.06 -7.01 -3.03
N ILE A 106 -4.35 -8.26 -2.71
CA ILE A 106 -3.45 -9.39 -2.89
C ILE A 106 -4.03 -10.38 -3.91
N PHE A 107 -3.16 -11.14 -4.54
CA PHE A 107 -3.47 -12.30 -5.36
C PHE A 107 -3.00 -13.58 -4.65
N PHE A 108 -3.82 -14.63 -4.61
CA PHE A 108 -3.49 -15.88 -3.95
C PHE A 108 -4.24 -17.08 -4.53
N PRO A 109 -3.72 -18.31 -4.36
CA PRO A 109 -2.37 -18.64 -3.87
C PRO A 109 -1.28 -18.39 -4.93
N LYS A 110 -0.03 -18.31 -4.50
CA LYS A 110 1.14 -18.24 -5.37
C LYS A 110 2.30 -19.04 -4.79
N ASN A 111 2.97 -19.83 -5.63
CA ASN A 111 4.20 -20.52 -5.24
C ASN A 111 5.29 -19.51 -4.84
N ALA A 112 5.87 -19.71 -3.66
CA ALA A 112 7.02 -18.96 -3.20
C ALA A 112 8.27 -19.30 -4.01
N LEU A 113 9.18 -18.33 -4.14
CA LEU A 113 10.42 -18.45 -4.90
C LEU A 113 11.64 -18.73 -4.01
N LEU A 114 11.61 -18.32 -2.73
CA LEU A 114 12.72 -18.51 -1.79
C LEU A 114 12.63 -19.81 -0.99
N GLU A 115 11.41 -20.23 -0.66
CA GLU A 115 11.14 -21.36 0.22
C GLU A 115 9.97 -22.19 -0.33
N PRO A 116 9.96 -23.53 -0.15
CA PRO A 116 8.82 -24.35 -0.55
C PRO A 116 7.51 -23.90 0.12
N GLY A 117 6.41 -23.97 -0.63
CA GLY A 117 5.06 -23.66 -0.15
C GLY A 117 4.41 -22.48 -0.88
N GLU A 118 3.15 -22.23 -0.56
CA GLU A 118 2.36 -21.16 -1.16
C GLU A 118 2.31 -19.93 -0.25
N VAL A 119 2.42 -18.75 -0.86
CA VAL A 119 2.25 -17.43 -0.25
C VAL A 119 1.22 -16.64 -1.05
N PHE A 120 0.92 -15.41 -0.63
CA PHE A 120 0.19 -14.46 -1.47
C PHE A 120 1.16 -13.50 -2.19
N TYR A 121 0.66 -12.86 -3.23
CA TYR A 121 1.33 -11.78 -3.94
C TYR A 121 0.63 -10.46 -3.66
N ILE A 122 1.37 -9.42 -3.26
CA ILE A 122 0.78 -8.08 -3.13
C ILE A 122 0.73 -7.47 -4.53
N GLU A 123 -0.48 -7.39 -5.09
CA GLU A 123 -0.69 -6.89 -6.45
C GLU A 123 -0.56 -5.36 -6.47
N TYR A 124 -1.23 -4.69 -5.52
CA TYR A 124 -1.11 -3.25 -5.31
C TYR A 124 -1.17 -2.94 -3.82
N LEU A 125 -0.38 -1.94 -3.39
CA LEU A 125 -0.38 -1.41 -2.04
C LEU A 125 0.02 0.07 -2.08
N ALA A 126 -0.84 0.92 -1.53
CA ALA A 126 -0.63 2.36 -1.47
C ALA A 126 -1.00 2.90 -0.09
N VAL A 127 -0.15 3.77 0.43
CA VAL A 127 -0.48 4.68 1.55
C VAL A 127 -0.95 5.99 0.96
N ALA A 128 -2.01 6.60 1.46
CA ALA A 128 -2.55 7.80 0.86
C ALA A 128 -1.52 8.95 0.71
N PRO A 129 -1.60 9.82 -0.32
CA PRO A 129 -0.59 10.85 -0.59
C PRO A 129 -0.31 11.81 0.57
N TRP A 130 -1.34 12.21 1.33
CA TRP A 130 -1.21 13.06 2.52
C TRP A 130 -0.49 12.39 3.70
N ASN A 131 -0.21 11.09 3.62
CA ASN A 131 0.62 10.34 4.56
C ASN A 131 2.03 10.06 4.03
N ARG A 132 2.42 10.74 2.95
CA ARG A 132 3.78 10.72 2.40
C ARG A 132 4.41 12.09 2.66
N ASP A 133 5.71 12.09 2.95
CA ASP A 133 6.43 13.36 2.98
C ASP A 133 6.52 13.88 1.54
N SER A 134 6.15 15.14 1.34
CA SER A 134 6.24 15.84 0.06
C SER A 134 6.75 17.26 0.25
N PHE A 135 6.99 17.97 -0.86
CA PHE A 135 7.33 19.39 -0.82
C PHE A 135 6.22 20.24 -0.16
N PHE A 136 4.95 19.87 -0.36
CA PHE A 136 3.80 20.67 0.05
C PHE A 136 3.26 20.30 1.44
N SER A 137 3.54 19.09 1.93
CA SER A 137 2.97 18.62 3.18
C SER A 137 3.86 17.61 3.92
N LYS A 138 3.86 17.72 5.25
CA LYS A 138 4.33 16.63 6.12
C LYS A 138 3.25 15.56 6.24
N LYS A 139 3.67 14.29 6.31
CA LYS A 139 2.74 13.16 6.52
C LYS A 139 1.90 13.33 7.77
N ILE A 140 0.60 13.04 7.66
CA ILE A 140 -0.34 13.05 8.79
C ILE A 140 -0.04 11.87 9.72
N PHE A 141 -0.06 10.65 9.19
CA PHE A 141 0.20 9.42 9.94
C PHE A 141 1.51 8.74 9.53
N ARG A 142 2.08 7.96 10.45
CA ARG A 142 3.26 7.10 10.21
C ARG A 142 2.89 5.63 10.37
N GLY A 143 3.67 4.75 9.75
CA GLY A 143 3.57 3.30 9.94
C GLY A 143 2.42 2.62 9.18
N LEU A 144 1.58 3.34 8.43
CA LEU A 144 0.42 2.78 7.72
C LEU A 144 0.78 1.64 6.75
N GLY A 145 1.86 1.80 5.98
CA GLY A 145 2.33 0.75 5.06
C GLY A 145 2.76 -0.51 5.82
N SER A 146 3.51 -0.33 6.91
CA SER A 146 3.91 -1.45 7.78
C SER A 146 2.71 -2.11 8.46
N ALA A 147 1.74 -1.32 8.94
CA ALA A 147 0.52 -1.82 9.57
C ALA A 147 -0.28 -2.69 8.59
N LEU A 148 -0.46 -2.21 7.35
CA LEU A 148 -1.15 -2.97 6.31
C LEU A 148 -0.39 -4.25 5.95
N VAL A 149 0.92 -4.19 5.70
CA VAL A 149 1.71 -5.41 5.38
C VAL A 149 1.68 -6.43 6.53
N LYS A 150 1.79 -5.99 7.80
CA LYS A 150 1.66 -6.89 8.96
C LYS A 150 0.29 -7.57 9.00
N PHE A 151 -0.77 -6.82 8.71
CA PHE A 151 -2.12 -7.38 8.62
C PHE A 151 -2.24 -8.40 7.49
N LEU A 152 -1.72 -8.09 6.29
CA LEU A 152 -1.73 -9.01 5.15
C LEU A 152 -1.01 -10.33 5.48
N LEU A 153 0.15 -10.27 6.15
CA LEU A 153 0.89 -11.45 6.59
C LEU A 153 0.08 -12.29 7.60
N TYR A 154 -0.59 -11.64 8.55
CA TYR A 154 -1.48 -12.31 9.49
C TYR A 154 -2.67 -12.96 8.78
N TYR A 155 -3.33 -12.24 7.88
CA TYR A 155 -4.47 -12.71 7.09
C TYR A 155 -4.09 -13.92 6.23
N GLY A 156 -3.01 -13.82 5.46
CA GLY A 156 -2.52 -14.92 4.62
C GLY A 156 -2.20 -16.17 5.44
N LYS A 157 -1.60 -16.01 6.63
CA LYS A 157 -1.27 -17.16 7.48
C LYS A 157 -2.47 -17.79 8.17
N THR A 158 -3.38 -16.96 8.71
CA THR A 158 -4.42 -17.42 9.65
C THR A 158 -5.76 -17.68 8.98
N VAL A 159 -6.10 -16.91 7.95
CA VAL A 159 -7.36 -17.02 7.20
C VAL A 159 -7.15 -17.88 5.96
N LEU A 160 -6.13 -17.58 5.16
CA LEU A 160 -5.86 -18.31 3.91
C LEU A 160 -5.03 -19.59 4.09
N SER A 161 -4.55 -19.86 5.32
CA SER A 161 -3.71 -21.02 5.65
C SER A 161 -2.41 -21.14 4.82
N LEU A 162 -1.90 -20.02 4.29
CA LEU A 162 -0.69 -19.98 3.48
C LEU A 162 0.58 -20.08 4.36
N ARG A 163 1.73 -20.31 3.72
CA ARG A 163 3.04 -20.11 4.37
C ARG A 163 3.14 -18.64 4.79
N LEU A 164 3.79 -18.40 5.93
CA LEU A 164 4.05 -17.03 6.38
C LEU A 164 5.05 -16.37 5.43
N GLY A 165 4.59 -15.41 4.64
CA GLY A 165 5.40 -14.66 3.68
C GLY A 165 4.53 -14.10 2.56
N CYS A 166 5.14 -13.32 1.67
CA CYS A 166 4.50 -12.79 0.48
C CYS A 166 5.53 -12.36 -0.55
N SER A 167 5.13 -12.24 -1.81
CA SER A 167 5.95 -11.64 -2.86
C SER A 167 5.31 -10.39 -3.46
N LEU A 168 6.11 -9.51 -4.08
CA LEU A 168 5.63 -8.32 -4.79
C LEU A 168 6.64 -7.86 -5.84
N HIS A 169 6.21 -6.99 -6.75
CA HIS A 169 7.13 -6.17 -7.54
C HIS A 169 7.04 -4.73 -7.07
N SER A 170 8.17 -4.15 -6.71
CA SER A 170 8.21 -2.82 -6.11
C SER A 170 8.29 -1.74 -7.19
N LEU A 171 7.59 -0.64 -6.98
CA LEU A 171 7.92 0.62 -7.62
C LEU A 171 9.30 1.10 -7.15
N PRO A 172 10.10 1.80 -7.98
CA PRO A 172 11.44 2.24 -7.62
C PRO A 172 11.52 3.01 -6.29
N LYS A 173 10.59 3.95 -6.04
CA LYS A 173 10.60 4.74 -4.79
C LYS A 173 10.23 3.92 -3.54
N ALA A 174 9.57 2.78 -3.71
CA ALA A 174 9.17 1.92 -2.61
C ALA A 174 10.24 0.87 -2.23
N ILE A 175 11.31 0.73 -3.03
CA ILE A 175 12.40 -0.22 -2.75
C ILE A 175 12.97 -0.06 -1.34
N PRO A 176 13.36 1.15 -0.88
CA PRO A 176 13.95 1.30 0.46
C PRO A 176 12.98 0.92 1.57
N PHE A 177 11.67 1.05 1.37
CA PHE A 177 10.67 0.61 2.33
C PHE A 177 10.66 -0.92 2.46
N TYR A 178 10.63 -1.64 1.34
CA TYR A 178 10.60 -3.11 1.35
C TYR A 178 11.90 -3.72 1.86
N GLU A 179 13.05 -3.12 1.53
CA GLU A 179 14.34 -3.50 2.10
C GLU A 179 14.37 -3.26 3.61
N LYS A 180 13.89 -2.09 4.07
CA LYS A 180 13.85 -1.73 5.50
C LYS A 180 13.00 -2.70 6.33
N ILE A 181 11.85 -3.13 5.82
CA ILE A 181 11.01 -4.11 6.54
C ILE A 181 11.53 -5.56 6.41
N GLY A 182 12.64 -5.76 5.70
CA GLY A 182 13.35 -7.03 5.64
C GLY A 182 13.00 -7.92 4.45
N MET A 183 12.30 -7.44 3.42
CA MET A 183 12.07 -8.26 2.23
C MET A 183 13.38 -8.57 1.49
N ASN A 184 13.45 -9.76 0.91
CA ASN A 184 14.58 -10.19 0.09
C ASN A 184 14.35 -9.75 -1.35
N ARG A 185 15.29 -8.97 -1.88
CA ARG A 185 15.39 -8.71 -3.32
C ARG A 185 15.74 -10.01 -4.04
N LEU A 186 14.91 -10.42 -4.99
CA LEU A 186 15.20 -11.58 -5.84
C LEU A 186 16.15 -11.23 -6.99
N SER A 187 16.63 -12.25 -7.71
CA SER A 187 17.41 -12.02 -8.93
C SER A 187 16.58 -11.28 -9.99
N SER A 188 17.26 -10.55 -10.88
CA SER A 188 16.61 -9.80 -11.97
C SER A 188 15.83 -10.68 -12.95
N ALA A 189 16.09 -11.99 -12.98
CA ALA A 189 15.33 -12.95 -13.76
C ALA A 189 13.84 -13.03 -13.35
N HIS A 190 13.50 -12.56 -12.15
CA HIS A 190 12.13 -12.54 -11.65
C HIS A 190 11.45 -11.17 -11.79
N ASP A 191 12.11 -10.17 -12.38
CA ASP A 191 11.55 -8.82 -12.50
C ASP A 191 10.44 -8.70 -13.54
N LYS A 192 9.57 -7.72 -13.34
CA LYS A 192 8.58 -7.30 -14.33
C LYS A 192 9.02 -5.97 -14.94
N GLY A 193 9.79 -6.04 -16.02
CA GLY A 193 10.37 -4.86 -16.66
C GLY A 193 11.31 -4.14 -15.69
N ILE A 194 11.00 -2.88 -15.35
CA ILE A 194 11.79 -2.09 -14.38
C ILE A 194 11.43 -2.36 -12.91
N LEU A 195 10.43 -3.21 -12.65
CA LEU A 195 9.92 -3.43 -11.29
C LEU A 195 10.67 -4.60 -10.64
N PRO A 196 11.56 -4.33 -9.66
CA PRO A 196 12.26 -5.39 -8.94
C PRO A 196 11.31 -6.27 -8.14
N CYS A 197 11.48 -7.57 -8.27
CA CYS A 197 10.77 -8.58 -7.48
C CYS A 197 11.37 -8.75 -6.07
N PHE A 198 10.50 -8.78 -5.06
CA PHE A 198 10.82 -9.01 -3.66
C PHE A 198 9.99 -10.15 -3.09
N GLU A 199 10.55 -10.88 -2.13
CA GLU A 199 9.82 -11.89 -1.35
C GLU A 199 10.21 -11.85 0.13
N PHE A 200 9.23 -12.04 1.00
CA PHE A 200 9.42 -12.29 2.43
C PHE A 200 9.63 -13.79 2.66
N CYS A 201 10.83 -14.18 3.12
CA CYS A 201 11.03 -15.51 3.70
C CYS A 201 10.38 -15.60 5.09
N SER A 202 10.10 -16.83 5.54
CA SER A 202 9.29 -17.06 6.75
C SER A 202 9.91 -16.44 8.01
N ASP A 203 11.23 -16.55 8.17
CA ASP A 203 11.94 -16.04 9.35
C ASP A 203 11.91 -14.50 9.41
N ARG A 204 12.12 -13.83 8.28
CA ARG A 204 12.08 -12.37 8.22
C ARG A 204 10.67 -11.82 8.39
N ALA A 205 9.66 -12.47 7.80
CA ALA A 205 8.27 -12.12 8.02
C ALA A 205 7.89 -12.25 9.51
N LYS A 206 8.37 -13.32 10.18
CA LYS A 206 8.16 -13.52 11.62
C LYS A 206 8.86 -12.47 12.48
N ALA A 207 10.07 -12.05 12.10
CA ALA A 207 10.78 -10.96 12.76
C ALA A 207 10.02 -9.63 12.61
N PHE A 208 9.62 -9.29 11.38
CA PHE A 208 8.85 -8.07 11.10
C PHE A 208 7.53 -7.99 11.87
N LEU A 209 6.80 -9.11 12.00
CA LEU A 209 5.56 -9.16 12.80
C LEU A 209 5.77 -8.86 14.30
N ARG A 210 6.99 -9.00 14.83
CA ARG A 210 7.31 -8.73 16.25
C ARG A 210 7.73 -7.29 16.51
N GLU A 211 8.07 -6.53 15.47
CA GLU A 211 8.43 -5.12 15.60
C GLU A 211 7.20 -4.29 15.99
N SER A 212 7.39 -3.19 16.71
CA SER A 212 6.33 -2.19 16.90
C SER A 212 6.04 -1.44 15.59
N LEU A 213 4.91 -0.74 15.53
CA LEU A 213 4.58 0.20 14.44
C LEU A 213 5.23 1.57 14.65
#